data_AF-A0A523QB31-F1
#
_entry.id   AF-A0A523QB31-F1
#
_cell.length_a   1.000
_cell.length_b   1.000
_cell.length_c   1.000
_cell.angle_alpha   90.00
_cell.angle_beta   90.00
_cell.angle_gamma   90.00
#
_symmetry.space_group_name_H-M   'P 1'
#
loop_
_entity.id
_entity.type
_entity.pdbx_description
1 polymer ?
#
loop_
_entity_poly.entity_id
_entity_poly.type
_entity_poly.pdbx_seq_one_letter_code
_entity_poly.pdbx_strand_id
1 'polypeptide(L)'
;MYDELRHRFALELEHRLKPERFWVTDFLAQRIMDVEMTFASGDPADTETVKRCAEYSSEILQIGVGNNENLAASIERSPITEELKGRIRALVATADELTGEQQASEEQAYEAVSCFMHVVFTRREL
;
A
#
# COMPACT_ATOMS: atom_id res chain seq x y z
N MET A 1 2.52 -18.01 -16.09
CA MET A 1 1.60 -18.50 -15.03
C MET A 1 1.53 -17.52 -13.86
N TYR A 2 2.65 -17.01 -13.34
CA TYR A 2 2.67 -15.94 -12.33
C TYR A 2 2.15 -14.58 -12.85
N ASP A 3 2.37 -14.24 -14.12
CA ASP A 3 1.84 -13.00 -14.72
C ASP A 3 0.31 -12.94 -14.76
N GLU A 4 -0.36 -14.05 -15.04
CA GLU A 4 -1.83 -14.09 -15.08
C GLU A 4 -2.47 -13.98 -13.71
N LEU A 5 -1.85 -14.56 -12.67
CA LEU A 5 -2.33 -14.44 -11.29
C LEU A 5 -2.11 -13.01 -10.75
N ARG A 6 -0.96 -12.41 -11.02
CA ARG A 6 -0.65 -11.02 -10.66
C ARG A 6 -1.56 -10.03 -11.37
N HIS A 7 -1.73 -10.18 -12.68
CA HIS A 7 -2.61 -9.33 -13.46
C HIS A 7 -4.07 -9.47 -13.01
N ARG A 8 -4.53 -10.70 -12.71
CA ARG A 8 -5.89 -10.94 -12.20
C ARG A 8 -6.10 -10.37 -10.81
N PHE A 9 -5.13 -10.51 -9.91
CA PHE A 9 -5.20 -9.93 -8.57
C PHE A 9 -5.20 -8.39 -8.63
N ALA A 10 -4.36 -7.78 -9.47
CA ALA A 10 -4.34 -6.34 -9.68
C ALA A 10 -5.66 -5.83 -10.27
N LEU A 11 -6.21 -6.51 -11.28
CA LEU A 11 -7.53 -6.18 -11.86
C LEU A 11 -8.67 -6.37 -10.86
N GLU A 12 -8.64 -7.41 -10.04
CA GLU A 12 -9.67 -7.67 -9.03
C GLU A 12 -9.61 -6.63 -7.90
N LEU A 13 -8.40 -6.28 -7.45
CA LEU A 13 -8.17 -5.16 -6.53
C LEU A 13 -8.65 -3.84 -7.15
N GLU A 14 -8.26 -3.53 -8.38
CA GLU A 14 -8.69 -2.32 -9.07
C GLU A 14 -10.22 -2.24 -9.17
N HIS A 15 -10.88 -3.33 -9.55
CA HIS A 15 -12.32 -3.36 -9.74
C HIS A 15 -13.09 -3.25 -8.42
N ARG A 16 -12.57 -3.83 -7.33
CA ARG A 16 -13.15 -3.71 -5.99
C ARG A 16 -12.90 -2.34 -5.36
N LEU A 17 -11.82 -1.66 -5.76
CA LEU A 17 -11.34 -0.47 -5.09
C LEU A 17 -11.59 0.83 -5.85
N LYS A 18 -11.82 0.86 -7.18
CA LYS A 18 -12.12 2.11 -7.91
C LYS A 18 -13.57 2.59 -7.66
N PRO A 19 -13.79 3.77 -7.03
CA PRO A 19 -15.06 4.47 -7.16
C PRO A 19 -15.12 5.24 -8.50
N GLU A 20 -16.31 5.39 -9.07
CA GLU A 20 -16.60 5.94 -10.42
C GLU A 20 -16.10 7.38 -10.73
N ARG A 21 -15.32 8.03 -9.85
CA ARG A 21 -14.84 9.42 -10.00
C ARG A 21 -13.40 9.65 -9.49
N PHE A 22 -12.59 8.60 -9.43
CA PHE A 22 -11.23 8.70 -8.92
C PHE A 22 -10.25 9.20 -9.99
N TRP A 23 -9.68 10.39 -9.79
CA TRP A 23 -8.55 10.88 -10.58
C TRP A 23 -7.27 10.56 -9.82
N VAL A 24 -6.50 9.58 -10.30
CA VAL A 24 -5.15 9.29 -9.81
C VAL A 24 -4.28 10.50 -10.19
N THR A 25 -3.71 11.20 -9.22
CA THR A 25 -2.71 12.25 -9.51
C THR A 25 -1.43 11.60 -10.02
N ASP A 26 -0.59 12.34 -10.78
CA ASP A 26 0.71 11.81 -11.25
C ASP A 26 1.56 11.24 -10.10
N PHE A 27 1.46 11.84 -8.91
CA PHE A 27 2.08 11.34 -7.68
C PHE A 27 1.57 9.94 -7.30
N LEU A 28 0.26 9.73 -7.24
CA LEU A 28 -0.31 8.41 -6.91
C LEU A 28 0.00 7.39 -8.00
N ALA A 29 0.00 7.79 -9.27
CA ALA A 29 0.31 6.92 -10.40
C ALA A 29 1.75 6.39 -10.32
N GLN A 30 2.71 7.24 -9.97
CA GLN A 30 4.11 6.85 -9.77
C GLN A 30 4.24 5.81 -8.65
N ARG A 31 3.62 6.04 -7.48
CA ARG A 31 3.71 5.11 -6.35
C ARG A 31 3.03 3.76 -6.63
N ILE A 32 1.91 3.77 -7.36
CA ILE A 32 1.25 2.53 -7.81
C ILE A 32 2.17 1.77 -8.76
N MET A 33 2.76 2.44 -9.75
CA MET A 33 3.66 1.82 -10.72
C MET A 33 4.93 1.26 -10.04
N ASP A 34 5.47 1.96 -9.06
CA ASP A 34 6.66 1.51 -8.31
C ASP A 34 6.38 0.25 -7.49
N VAL A 35 5.21 0.16 -6.84
CA VAL A 35 4.80 -1.05 -6.11
C VAL A 35 4.52 -2.19 -7.09
N GLU A 36 3.82 -1.92 -8.19
CA GLU A 36 3.52 -2.91 -9.23
C GLU A 36 4.80 -3.50 -9.82
N MET A 37 5.77 -2.66 -10.20
CA MET A 37 7.04 -3.10 -10.78
C MET A 37 7.86 -3.96 -9.81
N THR A 38 7.91 -3.55 -8.54
CA THR A 38 8.63 -4.30 -7.50
C THR A 38 7.99 -5.67 -7.29
N PHE A 39 6.66 -5.72 -7.14
CA PHE A 39 5.90 -6.96 -6.97
C PHE A 39 5.91 -7.85 -8.24
N ALA A 40 5.96 -7.24 -9.42
CA ALA A 40 5.98 -7.92 -10.72
C ALA A 40 7.36 -8.51 -11.08
N SER A 41 8.41 -8.22 -10.33
CA SER A 41 9.76 -8.77 -10.57
C SER A 41 9.84 -10.30 -10.42
N GLY A 42 8.84 -10.93 -9.79
CA GLY A 42 8.66 -12.40 -9.80
C GLY A 42 9.03 -13.10 -8.51
N ASP A 43 9.54 -12.39 -7.50
CA ASP A 43 9.77 -12.95 -6.18
C ASP A 43 8.51 -12.74 -5.31
N PRO A 44 7.76 -13.81 -4.98
CA PRO A 44 6.61 -13.69 -4.09
C PRO A 44 7.02 -13.31 -2.65
N ALA A 45 8.29 -13.50 -2.26
CA ALA A 45 8.83 -13.28 -0.93
C ALA A 45 9.71 -12.02 -0.86
N ASP A 46 9.21 -10.91 -1.44
CA ASP A 46 10.00 -9.70 -1.64
C ASP A 46 9.82 -8.65 -0.52
N THR A 47 10.90 -8.45 0.22
CA THR A 47 11.00 -7.43 1.28
C THR A 47 10.91 -6.00 0.74
N GLU A 48 11.37 -5.75 -0.48
CA GLU A 48 11.31 -4.42 -1.08
C GLU A 48 9.86 -4.01 -1.36
N THR A 49 9.02 -4.94 -1.81
CA THR A 49 7.57 -4.72 -1.96
C THR A 49 6.95 -4.27 -0.64
N VAL A 50 7.23 -4.97 0.46
CA VAL A 50 6.67 -4.64 1.79
C VAL A 50 7.10 -3.24 2.23
N LYS A 51 8.38 -2.91 2.05
CA LYS A 51 8.94 -1.60 2.41
C LYS A 51 8.34 -0.46 1.61
N ARG A 52 8.23 -0.60 0.29
CA ARG A 52 7.60 0.41 -0.58
C ARG A 52 6.14 0.62 -0.22
N CYS A 53 5.40 -0.47 0.02
CA CYS A 53 4.00 -0.38 0.45
C CYS A 53 3.85 0.39 1.77
N ALA A 54 4.73 0.14 2.76
CA ALA A 54 4.73 0.83 4.04
C ALA A 54 5.10 2.33 3.88
N GLU A 55 6.15 2.63 3.13
CA GLU A 55 6.61 3.99 2.85
C GLU A 55 5.51 4.81 2.16
N TYR A 56 4.95 4.28 1.06
CA TYR A 56 4.02 5.04 0.25
C TYR A 56 2.66 5.17 0.92
N SER A 57 2.23 4.17 1.70
CA SER A 57 1.05 4.30 2.57
C SER A 57 1.24 5.43 3.57
N SER A 58 2.42 5.53 4.17
CA SER A 58 2.75 6.57 5.13
C SER A 58 2.73 7.96 4.49
N GLU A 59 3.38 8.11 3.33
CA GLU A 59 3.38 9.38 2.59
C GLU A 59 1.96 9.82 2.20
N ILE A 60 1.13 8.90 1.67
CA ILE A 60 -0.23 9.22 1.23
C ILE A 60 -1.10 9.67 2.42
N LEU A 61 -0.96 9.01 3.57
CA LEU A 61 -1.68 9.38 4.79
C LEU A 61 -1.25 10.77 5.28
N GLN A 62 0.05 11.04 5.35
CA GLN A 62 0.58 12.34 5.80
C GLN A 62 0.17 13.49 4.87
N ILE A 63 0.19 13.28 3.56
CA ILE A 63 -0.33 14.26 2.59
C ILE A 63 -1.83 14.50 2.80
N GLY A 64 -2.59 13.48 3.21
CA GLY A 64 -4.04 13.56 3.39
C GLY A 64 -4.49 14.43 4.56
N VAL A 65 -3.71 14.47 5.64
CA VAL A 65 -4.03 15.25 6.86
C VAL A 65 -3.16 16.50 7.02
N GLY A 66 -2.09 16.64 6.22
CA GLY A 66 -1.19 17.79 6.21
C GLY A 66 0.24 17.41 6.61
N ASN A 67 1.23 17.84 5.81
CA ASN A 67 2.65 17.43 5.82
C ASN A 67 3.44 17.60 7.14
N ASN A 68 2.84 18.10 8.22
CA ASN A 68 3.51 18.36 9.50
C ASN A 68 3.10 17.40 10.62
N GLU A 69 2.21 16.45 10.35
CA GLU A 69 1.79 15.46 11.35
C GLU A 69 2.65 14.19 11.28
N ASN A 70 2.97 13.65 12.47
CA ASN A 70 3.60 12.34 12.53
C ASN A 70 2.65 11.26 11.99
N LEU A 71 3.22 10.12 11.60
CA LEU A 71 2.47 9.03 10.97
C LEU A 71 1.34 8.50 11.87
N ALA A 72 1.57 8.37 13.18
CA ALA A 72 0.56 7.90 14.12
C ALA A 72 -0.68 8.82 14.11
N ALA A 73 -0.49 10.13 14.21
CA ALA A 73 -1.57 11.12 14.14
C ALA A 73 -2.29 11.09 12.77
N SER A 74 -1.52 10.89 11.69
CA SER A 74 -2.05 10.79 10.33
C SER A 74 -2.95 9.57 10.15
N ILE A 75 -2.59 8.43 10.74
CA ILE A 75 -3.41 7.22 10.76
C ILE A 75 -4.72 7.48 11.53
N GLU A 76 -4.66 8.12 12.71
CA GLU A 76 -5.86 8.37 13.51
C GLU A 76 -6.88 9.26 12.80
N ARG A 77 -6.40 10.29 12.11
CA ARG A 77 -7.23 11.30 11.43
C ARG A 77 -7.66 10.90 10.02
N SER A 78 -7.07 9.85 9.46
CA SER A 78 -7.42 9.36 8.13
C SER A 78 -8.84 8.77 8.11
N PRO A 79 -9.62 8.97 7.02
CA PRO A 79 -10.99 8.47 6.88
C PRO A 79 -11.08 6.95 6.63
N ILE A 80 -9.96 6.23 6.74
CA ILE A 80 -9.90 4.77 6.65
C ILE A 80 -10.52 4.08 7.87
N THR A 81 -10.93 2.82 7.70
CA THR A 81 -11.54 2.02 8.78
C THR A 81 -10.53 1.73 9.90
N GLU A 82 -11.01 1.54 11.15
CA GLU A 82 -10.16 1.16 12.29
C GLU A 82 -9.38 -0.14 12.05
N GLU A 83 -9.99 -1.10 11.35
CA GLU A 83 -9.33 -2.33 10.92
C GLU A 83 -8.12 -2.02 10.03
N LEU A 84 -8.31 -1.16 9.03
CA LEU A 84 -7.23 -0.78 8.12
C LEU A 84 -6.16 0.06 8.83
N LYS A 85 -6.51 0.91 9.81
CA LYS A 85 -5.54 1.58 10.69
C LYS A 85 -4.67 0.56 11.42
N GLY A 86 -5.26 -0.50 11.96
CA GLY A 86 -4.54 -1.61 12.59
C GLY A 86 -3.56 -2.29 11.63
N ARG A 87 -4.03 -2.63 10.43
CA ARG A 87 -3.22 -3.27 9.39
C ARG A 87 -2.05 -2.41 8.92
N ILE A 88 -2.25 -1.09 8.76
CA ILE A 88 -1.17 -0.16 8.39
C ILE A 88 -0.12 -0.03 9.50
N ARG A 89 -0.53 0.04 10.77
CA ARG A 89 0.43 0.05 11.88
C ARG A 89 1.27 -1.23 11.90
N ALA A 90 0.63 -2.38 11.67
CA ALA A 90 1.32 -3.66 11.58
C ALA A 90 2.27 -3.73 10.36
N LEU A 91 1.85 -3.22 9.20
CA LEU A 91 2.67 -3.13 8.00
C LEU A 91 3.93 -2.30 8.24
N VAL A 92 3.80 -1.12 8.86
CA VAL A 92 4.94 -0.24 9.16
C VAL A 92 5.89 -0.91 10.14
N ALA A 93 5.38 -1.51 11.21
CA ALA A 93 6.22 -2.27 12.15
C ALA A 93 6.94 -3.45 11.47
N THR A 94 6.24 -4.19 10.59
CA THR A 94 6.84 -5.28 9.82
C THR A 94 7.95 -4.78 8.90
N ALA A 95 7.74 -3.66 8.21
CA ALA A 95 8.75 -3.07 7.32
C ALA A 95 9.99 -2.59 8.08
N ASP A 96 9.83 -2.05 9.28
CA ASP A 96 10.92 -1.63 10.17
C ASP A 96 11.74 -2.82 10.72
N GLU A 97 11.07 -3.95 10.97
CA GLU A 97 11.72 -5.20 11.43
C GLU A 97 12.47 -5.93 10.32
N LEU A 98 11.98 -5.83 9.07
CA LEU A 98 12.60 -6.49 7.92
C LEU A 98 13.95 -5.85 7.57
N THR A 99 15.02 -6.54 7.93
CA THR A 99 16.39 -6.18 7.50
C THR A 99 16.62 -6.58 6.04
N GLY A 100 17.62 -5.98 5.38
CA GLY A 100 17.92 -6.24 3.96
C GLY A 100 18.33 -7.69 3.63
N GLU A 101 18.58 -8.51 4.65
CA GLU A 101 18.99 -9.91 4.50
C GLU A 101 17.82 -10.90 4.73
N GLN A 102 16.68 -10.43 5.23
CA GLN A 102 15.49 -11.25 5.47
C GLN A 102 14.55 -11.16 4.26
N GLN A 103 13.98 -12.30 3.86
CA GLN A 103 12.87 -12.34 2.92
C GLN A 103 11.55 -12.21 3.68
N ALA A 104 10.66 -11.35 3.18
CA ALA A 104 9.28 -11.33 3.61
C ALA A 104 8.57 -12.61 3.17
N SER A 105 7.55 -13.05 3.89
CA SER A 105 6.69 -14.13 3.40
C SER A 105 5.82 -13.64 2.24
N GLU A 106 5.35 -14.58 1.41
CA GLU A 106 4.38 -14.30 0.37
C GLU A 106 3.10 -13.65 0.91
N GLU A 107 2.65 -14.10 2.08
CA GLU A 107 1.51 -13.50 2.79
C GLU A 107 1.78 -12.03 3.18
N GLN A 108 2.98 -11.71 3.67
CA GLN A 108 3.36 -10.34 4.01
C GLN A 108 3.39 -9.43 2.78
N ALA A 109 3.90 -9.93 1.64
CA ALA A 109 3.93 -9.16 0.40
C ALA A 109 2.51 -8.87 -0.14
N TYR A 110 1.63 -9.88 -0.21
CA TYR A 110 0.24 -9.66 -0.64
C TYR A 110 -0.52 -8.73 0.31
N GLU A 111 -0.32 -8.90 1.61
CA GLU A 111 -0.98 -8.09 2.63
C GLU A 111 -0.53 -6.62 2.57
N ALA A 112 0.77 -6.40 2.32
CA ALA A 112 1.33 -5.06 2.11
C ALA A 112 0.73 -4.37 0.88
N VAL A 113 0.66 -5.06 -0.26
CA VAL A 113 0.04 -4.54 -1.49
C VAL A 113 -1.45 -4.25 -1.26
N SER A 114 -2.17 -5.14 -0.58
CA SER A 114 -3.57 -4.97 -0.23
C SER A 114 -3.78 -3.70 0.62
N CYS A 115 -2.98 -3.53 1.68
CA CYS A 115 -3.03 -2.34 2.55
C CYS A 115 -2.76 -1.05 1.77
N PHE A 116 -1.69 -1.03 0.97
CA PHE A 116 -1.33 0.12 0.15
C PHE A 116 -2.47 0.52 -0.81
N MET A 117 -3.04 -0.45 -1.53
CA MET A 117 -4.15 -0.19 -2.46
C MET A 117 -5.38 0.34 -1.73
N HIS A 118 -5.70 -0.19 -0.54
CA HIS A 118 -6.78 0.36 0.27
C HIS A 118 -6.51 1.82 0.69
N VAL A 119 -5.28 2.19 1.04
CA VAL A 119 -4.92 3.58 1.35
C VAL A 119 -5.09 4.50 0.13
N VAL A 120 -4.65 4.05 -1.05
CA VAL A 120 -4.78 4.78 -2.31
C VAL A 120 -6.26 5.04 -2.64
N PHE A 121 -7.09 4.01 -2.54
CA PHE A 121 -8.46 4.05 -3.06
C PHE A 121 -9.55 4.41 -2.04
N THR A 122 -9.21 4.50 -0.75
CA THR A 122 -10.17 4.99 0.24
C THR A 122 -10.52 6.45 -0.08
N ARG A 123 -11.82 6.73 -0.20
CA ARG A 123 -12.32 8.09 -0.45
C ARG A 123 -11.80 9.06 0.61
N ARG A 124 -11.08 10.09 0.17
CA ARG A 124 -11.02 11.34 0.92
C ARG A 124 -12.39 12.00 0.77
N GLU A 125 -13.17 12.07 1.84
CA GLU A 125 -14.23 13.07 1.90
C GLU A 125 -13.50 14.42 1.93
N LEU A 126 -13.50 15.11 0.78
CA LEU A 126 -13.00 16.49 0.65
C LEU A 126 -14.08 17.46 1.12
#